data_AF-A0A1X7SI03-F1
#
_entry.id   AF-A0A1X7SI03-F1
#
_cell.length_a   1.000
_cell.length_b   1.000
_cell.length_c   1.000
_cell.angle_alpha   90.00
_cell.angle_beta   90.00
_cell.angle_gamma   90.00
#
_symmetry.space_group_name_H-M   'P 1'
#
loop_
_entity.id
_entity.type
_entity.pdbx_description
1 polymer ?
#
loop_
_entity_poly.entity_id
_entity_poly.type
_entity_poly.pdbx_seq_one_letter_code
_entity_poly.pdbx_strand_id
1 'polypeptide(L)'
;MAIKMPNLPKFIPSLHGLYIPTEPNLPQFFTPIDSVDVSIEFAGLKFENPFGLASATPTTSSAMIRRAFEAGWAFAVTKTYTLDKDIITNVSPRIVRGTTSGHLFGPGQNAYLNIELVSEKTCAYWLQSIRELKRDFPNKIVIASVMCGFSKEDWTILCKASE
;
A
#
# COMPACT_ATOMS: atom_id res chain seq x y z
N MET A 1 14.17 3.06 -53.35
CA MET A 1 12.77 3.01 -52.87
C MET A 1 12.73 2.05 -51.69
N ALA A 2 12.69 2.55 -50.45
CA ALA A 2 12.68 1.69 -49.27
C ALA A 2 11.25 1.20 -49.00
N ILE A 3 11.04 -0.11 -49.09
CA ILE A 3 9.77 -0.74 -48.73
C ILE A 3 9.64 -0.62 -47.21
N LYS A 4 8.71 0.22 -46.73
CA LYS A 4 8.37 0.30 -45.31
C LYS A 4 7.67 -1.01 -44.95
N MET A 5 8.35 -1.89 -44.21
CA MET A 5 7.71 -3.10 -43.70
C MET A 5 6.55 -2.72 -42.77
N PRO A 6 5.38 -3.37 -42.90
CA PRO A 6 4.26 -3.12 -42.01
C PRO A 6 4.59 -3.56 -40.58
N ASN A 7 4.03 -2.86 -39.59
CA ASN A 7 4.18 -3.21 -38.17
C ASN A 7 3.45 -4.54 -37.90
N LEU A 8 4.18 -5.66 -37.93
CA LEU A 8 3.63 -7.02 -37.87
C LEU A 8 2.63 -7.25 -36.73
N PRO A 9 2.92 -6.85 -35.47
CA PRO A 9 1.97 -6.92 -34.35
C PRO A 9 0.62 -6.24 -34.58
N LYS A 10 0.55 -5.25 -35.49
CA LYS A 10 -0.71 -4.58 -35.88
C LYS A 10 -1.28 -5.11 -37.20
N PHE A 11 -0.42 -5.55 -38.10
CA PHE A 11 -0.83 -5.96 -39.44
C PHE A 11 -1.46 -7.36 -39.46
N ILE A 12 -0.89 -8.33 -38.73
CA ILE A 12 -1.43 -9.70 -38.73
C ILE A 12 -2.83 -9.76 -38.09
N PRO A 13 -3.08 -9.18 -36.89
CA PRO A 13 -4.41 -9.28 -36.28
C PRO A 13 -5.49 -8.54 -37.08
N SER A 14 -5.14 -7.45 -37.78
CA SER A 14 -6.11 -6.70 -38.59
C SER A 14 -6.61 -7.49 -39.80
N LEU A 15 -5.78 -8.36 -40.39
CA LEU A 15 -6.20 -9.31 -41.44
C LEU A 15 -7.26 -10.30 -40.95
N HIS A 16 -7.30 -10.58 -39.66
CA HIS A 16 -8.26 -11.48 -39.02
C HIS A 16 -9.43 -10.74 -38.35
N GLY A 17 -9.56 -9.43 -38.55
CA GLY A 17 -10.61 -8.62 -37.91
C GLY A 17 -10.48 -8.54 -36.38
N LEU A 18 -9.29 -8.81 -35.84
CA LEU A 18 -9.04 -8.74 -34.40
C LEU A 18 -8.84 -7.29 -33.95
N TYR A 19 -9.41 -6.95 -32.79
CA TYR A 19 -9.19 -5.67 -32.15
C TYR A 19 -7.73 -5.53 -31.70
N ILE A 20 -7.11 -4.40 -32.02
CA ILE A 20 -5.74 -4.06 -31.62
C ILE A 20 -5.85 -2.81 -30.73
N PRO A 21 -5.37 -2.88 -29.48
CA PRO A 21 -5.29 -1.72 -28.62
C PRO A 21 -4.51 -0.58 -29.28
N THR A 22 -4.97 0.65 -29.08
CA THR A 22 -4.29 1.86 -29.56
C THR A 22 -2.93 2.03 -28.90
N GLU A 23 -2.85 1.74 -27.60
CA GLU A 23 -1.62 1.73 -26.81
C GLU A 23 -0.85 0.41 -26.99
N PRO A 24 0.47 0.44 -27.28
CA PRO A 24 1.28 -0.77 -27.36
C PRO A 24 1.32 -1.49 -26.01
N ASN A 25 0.88 -2.75 -25.99
CA ASN A 25 0.95 -3.64 -24.83
C ASN A 25 1.72 -4.92 -25.19
N LEU A 26 3.04 -4.81 -25.27
CA LEU A 26 3.90 -5.96 -25.55
C LEU A 26 4.08 -6.81 -24.28
N PRO A 27 4.08 -8.15 -24.39
CA PRO A 27 4.27 -9.00 -23.22
C PRO A 27 5.65 -8.79 -22.60
N GLN A 28 5.72 -8.98 -21.29
CA GLN A 28 6.98 -9.01 -20.56
C GLN A 28 7.73 -10.34 -20.77
N PHE A 29 8.96 -10.42 -20.29
CA PHE A 29 9.74 -11.65 -20.26
C PHE A 29 9.37 -12.49 -19.03
N PHE A 30 9.13 -13.78 -19.21
CA PHE A 30 8.71 -14.71 -18.14
C PHE A 30 9.63 -15.94 -18.07
N THR A 31 9.79 -16.47 -16.86
CA THR A 31 10.55 -17.67 -16.50
C THR A 31 9.73 -18.57 -15.57
N PRO A 32 10.16 -19.82 -15.31
CA PRO A 32 9.50 -20.67 -14.31
C PRO A 32 9.45 -20.08 -12.89
N ILE A 33 10.34 -19.12 -12.55
CA ILE A 33 10.37 -18.45 -11.24
C ILE A 33 9.11 -17.61 -11.03
N ASP A 34 8.57 -17.00 -12.09
CA ASP A 34 7.37 -16.16 -12.02
C ASP A 34 6.09 -16.95 -11.71
N SER A 35 6.15 -18.29 -11.75
CA SER A 35 5.06 -19.21 -11.39
C SER A 35 5.13 -19.73 -9.95
N VAL A 36 6.12 -19.31 -9.16
CA VAL A 36 6.26 -19.72 -7.75
C VAL A 36 5.13 -19.09 -6.91
N ASP A 37 4.38 -19.92 -6.20
CA ASP A 37 3.37 -19.44 -5.24
C ASP A 37 4.06 -18.89 -3.98
N VAL A 38 3.83 -17.61 -3.72
CA VAL A 38 4.35 -16.89 -2.55
C VAL A 38 3.22 -16.51 -1.57
N SER A 39 2.01 -17.02 -1.77
CA SER A 39 0.88 -16.76 -0.88
C SER A 39 1.06 -17.41 0.49
N ILE A 40 0.44 -16.83 1.51
CA ILE A 40 0.45 -17.35 2.88
C ILE A 40 -0.94 -17.27 3.52
N GLU A 41 -1.17 -18.11 4.52
CA GLU A 41 -2.33 -18.01 5.42
C GLU A 41 -1.85 -17.75 6.84
N PHE A 42 -2.39 -16.72 7.49
CA PHE A 42 -2.04 -16.37 8.87
C PHE A 42 -3.27 -15.84 9.60
N ALA A 43 -3.52 -16.36 10.81
CA ALA A 43 -4.69 -16.03 11.63
C ALA A 43 -6.04 -16.16 10.88
N GLY A 44 -6.14 -17.13 9.96
CA GLY A 44 -7.33 -17.35 9.12
C GLY A 44 -7.49 -16.36 7.95
N LEU A 45 -6.52 -15.47 7.75
CA LEU A 45 -6.49 -14.52 6.63
C LEU A 45 -5.53 -15.03 5.55
N LYS A 46 -5.95 -14.92 4.29
CA LYS A 46 -5.13 -15.26 3.11
C LYS A 46 -4.47 -14.01 2.55
N PHE A 47 -3.16 -14.08 2.31
CA PHE A 47 -2.36 -13.01 1.74
C PHE A 47 -1.77 -13.47 0.41
N GLU A 48 -1.90 -12.65 -0.63
CA GLU A 48 -1.37 -12.94 -1.98
C GLU A 48 0.17 -13.06 -1.99
N ASN A 49 0.84 -12.39 -1.06
CA ASN A 49 2.27 -12.46 -0.78
C ASN A 49 2.53 -11.99 0.66
N PRO A 50 3.70 -12.24 1.26
CA PRO A 50 3.95 -11.92 2.67
C PRO A 50 4.35 -10.45 2.91
N PHE A 51 4.29 -9.59 1.90
CA PHE A 51 4.79 -8.22 1.99
C PHE A 51 3.66 -7.22 2.23
N GLY A 52 3.83 -6.39 3.26
CA GLY A 52 2.86 -5.37 3.62
C GLY A 52 3.48 -4.09 4.18
N LEU A 53 2.70 -3.02 4.13
CA LEU A 53 3.09 -1.74 4.69
C LEU A 53 2.80 -1.69 6.20
N ALA A 54 3.80 -1.33 6.99
CA ALA A 54 3.64 -1.08 8.41
C ALA A 54 2.83 0.21 8.69
N SER A 55 2.28 0.34 9.90
CA SER A 55 1.66 1.59 10.39
C SER A 55 2.75 2.64 10.58
N ALA A 56 2.97 3.47 9.56
CA ALA A 56 4.09 4.40 9.50
C ALA A 56 3.85 5.48 8.43
N THR A 57 4.87 6.28 8.14
CA THR A 57 4.82 7.34 7.12
C THR A 57 4.39 6.85 5.73
N PRO A 58 4.73 5.64 5.25
CA PRO A 58 4.20 5.10 3.99
C PRO A 58 2.68 4.89 3.97
N THR A 59 2.02 4.87 5.14
CA THR A 59 0.57 4.74 5.29
C THR A 59 -0.08 5.99 5.88
N THR A 60 0.56 7.16 5.76
CA THR A 60 0.01 8.45 6.23
C THR A 60 -1.35 8.80 5.64
N SER A 61 -1.68 8.33 4.43
CA SER A 61 -2.99 8.52 3.79
C SER A 61 -3.47 7.26 3.07
N SER A 62 -4.79 7.14 2.90
CA SER A 62 -5.40 5.98 2.25
C SER A 62 -5.12 5.95 0.75
N ALA A 63 -4.92 7.11 0.13
CA ALA A 63 -4.42 7.22 -1.24
C ALA A 63 -3.03 6.59 -1.42
N MET A 64 -2.16 6.62 -0.41
CA MET A 64 -0.86 5.92 -0.45
C MET A 64 -1.05 4.41 -0.38
N ILE A 65 -1.96 3.94 0.49
CA ILE A 65 -2.30 2.51 0.60
C ILE A 65 -2.90 2.00 -0.72
N ARG A 66 -3.81 2.75 -1.35
CA ARG A 66 -4.37 2.43 -2.66
C ARG A 66 -3.27 2.19 -3.70
N ARG A 67 -2.33 3.13 -3.83
CA ARG A 67 -1.21 3.00 -4.77
C ARG A 67 -0.30 1.82 -4.42
N ALA A 68 -0.15 1.48 -3.15
CA ALA A 68 0.60 0.30 -2.73
C ALA A 68 -0.10 -0.99 -3.19
N PHE A 69 -1.42 -1.06 -3.06
CA PHE A 69 -2.19 -2.21 -3.57
C PHE A 69 -2.15 -2.32 -5.09
N GLU A 70 -2.25 -1.19 -5.81
CA GLU A 70 -2.03 -1.13 -7.26
C GLU A 70 -0.63 -1.61 -7.66
N ALA A 71 0.38 -1.34 -6.82
CA ALA A 71 1.76 -1.80 -7.01
C ALA A 71 2.01 -3.26 -6.57
N GLY A 72 0.99 -3.97 -6.05
CA GLY A 72 1.09 -5.39 -5.72
C GLY A 72 1.36 -5.75 -4.24
N TRP A 73 1.44 -4.77 -3.33
CA TRP A 73 1.51 -5.06 -1.89
C TRP A 73 0.27 -5.86 -1.46
N ALA A 74 0.44 -6.92 -0.67
CA ALA A 74 -0.66 -7.80 -0.30
C ALA A 74 -1.50 -7.25 0.87
N PHE A 75 -0.85 -6.51 1.78
CA PHE A 75 -1.53 -5.93 2.92
C PHE A 75 -0.97 -4.57 3.33
N ALA A 76 -1.76 -3.83 4.09
CA ALA A 76 -1.31 -2.58 4.69
C ALA A 76 -1.94 -2.39 6.06
N VAL A 77 -1.16 -1.83 6.97
CA VAL A 77 -1.63 -1.38 8.28
C VAL A 77 -1.85 0.12 8.20
N THR A 78 -3.06 0.59 8.55
CA THR A 78 -3.36 2.03 8.58
C THR A 78 -2.40 2.74 9.53
N LYS A 79 -2.08 4.02 9.27
CA LYS A 79 -1.43 4.84 10.30
C LYS A 79 -2.34 4.83 11.53
N THR A 80 -1.76 4.59 12.70
CA THR A 80 -2.50 4.46 13.96
C THR A 80 -3.45 5.62 14.14
N TYR A 81 -4.73 5.37 14.40
CA TYR A 81 -5.72 6.42 14.65
C TYR A 81 -6.44 6.20 15.98
N THR A 82 -6.96 7.30 16.51
CA THR A 82 -7.56 7.39 17.84
C THR A 82 -8.98 7.90 17.74
N LEU A 83 -9.71 7.93 18.86
CA LEU A 83 -10.98 8.65 18.96
C LEU A 83 -10.74 10.16 18.85
N ASP A 84 -11.75 10.92 18.42
CA ASP A 84 -11.62 12.37 18.18
C ASP A 84 -11.22 13.16 19.44
N LYS A 85 -11.56 12.66 20.62
CA LYS A 85 -11.16 13.25 21.91
C LYS A 85 -9.64 13.14 22.19
N ASP A 86 -8.96 12.20 21.53
CA ASP A 86 -7.54 11.90 21.66
C ASP A 86 -6.77 12.40 20.41
N ILE A 87 -7.28 13.43 19.74
CA ILE A 87 -6.61 14.03 18.59
C ILE A 87 -5.29 14.68 19.03
N ILE A 88 -4.31 14.58 18.15
CA ILE A 88 -2.92 15.00 18.38
C ILE A 88 -2.46 15.92 17.26
N THR A 89 -1.34 16.60 17.49
CA THR A 89 -0.67 17.42 16.48
C THR A 89 0.82 17.11 16.50
N ASN A 90 1.37 16.80 15.33
CA ASN A 90 2.79 16.50 15.18
C ASN A 90 3.64 17.77 15.30
N VAL A 91 4.88 17.60 15.78
CA VAL A 91 5.91 18.65 15.73
C VAL A 91 6.77 18.53 14.47
N SER A 92 7.56 19.57 14.18
CA SER A 92 8.54 19.56 13.09
C SER A 92 9.82 20.27 13.54
N PRO A 93 11.03 19.72 13.26
CA PRO A 93 11.31 18.47 12.54
C PRO A 93 11.01 17.21 13.37
N ARG A 94 10.70 16.08 12.73
CA ARG A 94 10.30 14.84 13.43
C ARG A 94 10.78 13.51 12.85
N ILE A 95 11.35 13.50 11.65
CA ILE A 95 11.96 12.30 11.04
C ILE A 95 13.33 12.71 10.55
N VAL A 96 14.36 11.97 10.97
CA VAL A 96 15.76 12.26 10.64
C VAL A 96 16.48 10.98 10.22
N ARG A 97 17.51 11.13 9.39
CA ARG A 97 18.43 10.05 9.05
C ARG A 97 19.17 9.51 10.28
N GLY A 98 19.49 8.23 10.28
CA GLY A 98 20.38 7.64 11.28
C GLY A 98 21.83 8.10 11.14
N THR A 99 22.53 8.16 12.27
CA THR A 99 23.98 8.38 12.35
C THR A 99 24.78 7.07 12.51
N THR A 100 24.09 5.93 12.42
CA THR A 100 24.63 4.58 12.66
C THR A 100 25.67 4.12 11.65
N SER A 101 25.93 4.90 10.59
CA SER A 101 26.91 4.57 9.55
C SER A 101 27.71 5.78 9.08
N GLY A 102 27.95 6.73 9.99
CA GLY A 102 28.72 7.94 9.71
C GLY A 102 28.03 8.89 8.73
N HIS A 103 28.82 9.63 7.95
CA HIS A 103 28.38 10.72 7.08
C HIS A 103 27.96 10.27 5.68
N LEU A 104 27.18 9.18 5.58
CA LEU A 104 26.69 8.64 4.30
C LEU A 104 25.30 9.16 3.95
N PHE A 105 25.22 10.09 3.00
CA PHE A 105 23.97 10.71 2.56
C PHE A 105 23.43 10.07 1.26
N GLY A 106 22.14 10.29 0.96
CA GLY A 106 21.50 9.79 -0.25
C GLY A 106 20.86 8.40 -0.08
N PRO A 107 20.96 7.49 -1.08
CA PRO A 107 20.26 6.21 -1.07
C PRO A 107 20.74 5.26 0.03
N GLY A 108 19.93 4.25 0.36
CA GLY A 108 20.36 3.16 1.25
C GLY A 108 20.63 3.60 2.69
N GLN A 109 19.81 4.48 3.24
CA GLN A 109 19.93 4.88 4.64
C GLN A 109 19.69 3.68 5.57
N ASN A 110 20.70 3.36 6.39
CA ASN A 110 20.66 2.18 7.27
C ASN A 110 19.63 2.30 8.41
N ALA A 111 19.25 3.53 8.78
CA ALA A 111 18.25 3.76 9.81
C ALA A 111 17.60 5.15 9.66
N TYR A 112 16.44 5.29 10.28
CA TYR A 112 15.77 6.55 10.54
C TYR A 112 15.38 6.63 12.01
N LEU A 113 15.40 7.83 12.57
CA LEU A 113 14.84 8.13 13.89
C LEU A 113 13.59 8.99 13.71
N ASN A 114 12.54 8.70 14.48
CA ASN A 114 11.33 9.50 14.47
C ASN A 114 10.84 9.83 15.87
N ILE A 115 10.22 11.01 15.99
CA ILE A 115 9.39 11.44 17.13
C ILE A 115 7.97 11.73 16.62
N GLU A 116 7.55 11.05 15.56
CA GLU A 116 6.22 11.20 14.98
C GLU A 116 5.20 10.50 15.87
N LEU A 117 4.04 11.12 16.04
CA LEU A 117 2.95 10.57 16.83
C LEU A 117 2.05 9.68 15.94
N VAL A 118 0.82 9.44 16.41
CA VAL A 118 -0.23 8.76 15.64
C VAL A 118 -0.73 9.63 14.47
N SER A 119 -1.81 9.21 13.81
CA SER A 119 -2.44 9.95 12.72
C SER A 119 -3.04 11.28 13.22
N GLU A 120 -2.82 12.37 12.48
CA GLU A 120 -3.55 13.63 12.64
C GLU A 120 -4.91 13.63 11.91
N LYS A 121 -5.18 12.59 11.10
CA LYS A 121 -6.49 12.37 10.48
C LYS A 121 -7.43 11.67 11.43
N THR A 122 -8.70 12.06 11.38
CA THR A 122 -9.77 11.61 12.30
C THR A 122 -10.08 10.11 12.16
N CYS A 123 -10.75 9.57 13.19
CA CYS A 123 -11.28 8.21 13.14
C CYS A 123 -12.22 8.03 11.94
N ALA A 124 -13.13 8.99 11.72
CA ALA A 124 -14.09 8.95 10.62
C ALA A 124 -13.41 8.83 9.25
N TYR A 125 -12.31 9.56 9.03
CA TYR A 125 -11.52 9.46 7.81
C TYR A 125 -10.98 8.04 7.59
N TRP A 126 -10.45 7.40 8.64
CA TRP A 126 -9.88 6.07 8.53
C TRP A 126 -10.94 5.00 8.32
N LEU A 127 -12.05 5.06 9.05
CA LEU A 127 -13.17 4.12 8.87
C LEU A 127 -13.73 4.18 7.45
N GLN A 128 -13.93 5.39 6.92
CA GLN A 128 -14.38 5.57 5.54
C GLN A 128 -13.34 5.03 4.54
N SER A 129 -12.07 5.35 4.76
CA SER A 129 -10.97 4.90 3.91
C SER A 129 -10.83 3.37 3.88
N ILE A 130 -10.98 2.69 5.03
CA ILE A 130 -10.91 1.23 5.12
C ILE A 130 -12.04 0.60 4.29
N ARG A 131 -13.27 1.13 4.38
CA ARG A 131 -14.41 0.66 3.58
C ARG A 131 -14.14 0.81 2.08
N GLU A 132 -13.63 1.95 1.65
CA GLU A 132 -13.29 2.20 0.25
C GLU A 132 -12.17 1.28 -0.25
N LEU A 133 -11.12 1.10 0.55
CA LEU A 133 -10.02 0.20 0.21
C LEU A 133 -10.49 -1.25 0.11
N LYS A 134 -11.33 -1.73 1.03
CA LYS A 134 -11.86 -3.10 0.97
C LYS A 134 -12.86 -3.30 -0.16
N ARG A 135 -13.65 -2.28 -0.52
CA ARG A 135 -14.54 -2.31 -1.69
C ARG A 135 -13.75 -2.46 -2.98
N ASP A 136 -12.68 -1.68 -3.14
CA ASP A 136 -11.91 -1.62 -4.38
C ASP A 136 -10.86 -2.75 -4.47
N PHE A 137 -10.39 -3.24 -3.32
CA PHE A 137 -9.36 -4.27 -3.20
C PHE A 137 -9.81 -5.39 -2.25
N PRO A 138 -10.81 -6.21 -2.63
CA PRO A 138 -11.40 -7.23 -1.76
C PRO A 138 -10.39 -8.30 -1.30
N ASN A 139 -9.41 -8.64 -2.14
CA ASN A 139 -8.40 -9.65 -1.85
C ASN A 139 -7.23 -9.11 -1.00
N LYS A 140 -7.08 -7.78 -0.89
CA LYS A 140 -6.01 -7.17 -0.10
C LYS A 140 -6.40 -7.10 1.36
N ILE A 141 -5.46 -7.37 2.26
CA ILE A 141 -5.71 -7.30 3.70
C ILE A 141 -5.45 -5.87 4.19
N VAL A 142 -6.42 -5.29 4.90
CA VAL A 142 -6.29 -3.99 5.54
C VAL A 142 -6.39 -4.22 7.04
N ILE A 143 -5.36 -3.81 7.78
CA ILE A 143 -5.31 -3.95 9.24
C ILE A 143 -5.46 -2.56 9.85
N ALA A 144 -6.52 -2.36 10.63
CA ALA A 144 -6.74 -1.13 11.36
C ALA A 144 -5.79 -1.05 12.57
N SER A 145 -4.83 -0.12 12.54
CA SER A 145 -4.04 0.22 13.74
C SER A 145 -4.78 1.27 14.54
N VAL A 146 -5.14 0.93 15.78
CA VAL A 146 -5.92 1.79 16.67
C VAL A 146 -5.21 1.97 18.01
N MET A 147 -5.45 3.10 18.67
CA MET A 147 -4.89 3.42 19.98
C MET A 147 -5.92 4.18 20.83
N CYS A 148 -6.00 3.83 22.12
CA CYS A 148 -6.77 4.56 23.12
C CYS A 148 -5.91 4.73 24.39
N GLY A 149 -6.32 5.65 25.27
CA GLY A 149 -5.84 5.68 26.66
C GLY A 149 -6.19 4.39 27.43
N PHE A 150 -5.84 4.34 28.72
CA PHE A 150 -6.15 3.19 29.56
C PHE A 150 -7.63 3.16 29.98
N SER A 151 -8.51 2.87 29.01
CA SER A 151 -9.97 2.90 29.15
C SER A 151 -10.59 1.75 28.37
N LYS A 152 -11.22 0.80 29.08
CA LYS A 152 -11.90 -0.34 28.48
C LYS A 152 -13.00 0.08 27.50
N GLU A 153 -13.74 1.13 27.85
CA GLU A 153 -14.84 1.64 27.05
C GLU A 153 -14.33 2.19 25.72
N ASP A 154 -13.28 3.01 25.76
CA ASP A 154 -12.69 3.60 24.54
C ASP A 154 -12.12 2.52 23.61
N TRP A 155 -11.40 1.54 24.15
CA TRP A 155 -10.92 0.41 23.38
C TRP A 155 -12.08 -0.38 22.75
N THR A 156 -13.15 -0.61 23.49
CA THR A 156 -14.33 -1.34 22.97
C THR A 156 -15.00 -0.58 21.83
N ILE A 157 -15.18 0.74 21.97
CA ILE A 157 -15.81 1.60 20.96
C ILE A 157 -14.95 1.62 19.69
N LEU A 158 -13.65 1.91 19.82
CA LEU A 158 -12.77 2.10 18.67
C LEU A 158 -12.53 0.79 17.91
N CYS A 159 -12.34 -0.33 18.62
CA CYS A 159 -12.18 -1.63 17.97
C CYS A 159 -13.46 -2.05 17.24
N LYS A 160 -14.64 -1.94 17.88
CA LYS A 160 -15.91 -2.29 17.22
C LYS A 160 -16.22 -1.42 16.01
N ALA A 161 -15.84 -0.15 16.03
CA ALA A 161 -16.02 0.73 14.89
C ALA A 161 -15.11 0.36 13.70
N SER A 162 -13.96 -0.28 13.99
CA SER A 162 -12.90 -0.62 13.03
C SER A 162 -12.94 -2.07 12.52
N GLU A 163 -13.81 -2.90 13.10
CA GLU A 163 -14.13 -4.27 12.67
C GLU A 163 -14.97 -4.27 11.39
#